data_AF-A0A532DT22-F1
#
_entry.id   AF-A0A532DT22-F1
#
_cell.length_a   1.000
_cell.length_b   1.000
_cell.length_c   1.000
_cell.angle_alpha   90.00
_cell.angle_beta   90.00
_cell.angle_gamma   90.00
#
_symmetry.space_group_name_H-M   'P 1'
#
loop_
_entity.id
_entity.type
_entity.pdbx_description
1 polymer ?
#
loop_
_entity_poly.entity_id
_entity_poly.type
_entity_poly.pdbx_seq_one_letter_code
_entity_poly.pdbx_strand_id
1 'polypeptide(L)'
;MPWVGTSSAGQFACATASQRTLKDLRIKRKGQPVFVLGHMLARKGQEATFEAFNDRLAVVKFSDEGLVGYDPRELLLPTELDEHGVPYFEIRSCLSCGMLFPLTLEERESDQEPEQCPDCTI
;
A
#
# COMPACT_ATOMS: atom_id res chain seq x y z
N MET A 1 21.68 22.26 18.61
CA MET A 1 21.64 20.82 18.93
C MET A 1 21.19 20.08 17.68
N PRO A 2 21.91 19.08 17.14
CA PRO A 2 21.34 18.21 16.13
C PRO A 2 20.58 17.08 16.84
N TRP A 3 19.29 16.94 16.52
CA TRP A 3 18.56 15.70 16.79
C TRP A 3 19.28 14.59 16.03
N VAL A 4 19.86 13.65 16.77
CA VAL A 4 20.26 12.36 16.22
C VAL A 4 18.97 11.63 15.89
N GLY A 5 18.45 11.89 14.68
CA GLY A 5 17.48 11.00 14.07
C GLY A 5 18.21 9.69 13.90
N THR A 6 17.79 8.65 14.61
CA THR A 6 18.18 7.29 14.27
C THR A 6 17.62 7.04 12.88
N SER A 7 18.41 7.32 11.84
CA SER A 7 18.19 6.85 10.48
C SER A 7 18.33 5.34 10.50
N SER A 8 17.32 4.65 11.03
CA SER A 8 16.88 3.43 10.37
C SER A 8 16.23 3.89 9.08
N ALA A 9 17.05 4.14 8.05
CA ALA A 9 16.60 4.15 6.66
C ALA A 9 16.16 2.71 6.32
N GLY A 10 15.12 2.23 7.00
CA GLY A 10 14.46 1.01 6.65
C GLY A 10 13.54 1.36 5.50
N GLN A 11 13.80 0.79 4.33
CA GLN A 11 12.93 0.90 3.17
C GLN A 11 11.46 0.69 3.59
N PHE A 12 10.56 1.49 3.04
CA PHE A 12 9.14 1.24 3.18
C PHE A 12 8.81 -0.14 2.59
N ALA A 13 7.73 -0.75 3.06
CA ALA A 13 7.36 -2.07 2.61
C ALA A 13 6.70 -2.00 1.22
N CYS A 14 7.02 -2.99 0.39
CA CYS A 14 6.38 -3.25 -0.89
C CYS A 14 5.54 -4.52 -0.82
N ALA A 15 4.71 -4.73 -1.83
CA ALA A 15 3.87 -5.90 -1.99
C ALA A 15 4.74 -7.15 -2.20
N THR A 16 4.47 -8.18 -1.41
CA THR A 16 5.05 -9.52 -1.54
C THR A 16 3.92 -10.55 -1.64
N ALA A 17 4.26 -11.80 -1.97
CA ALA A 17 3.26 -12.86 -2.11
C ALA A 17 2.38 -13.04 -0.85
N SER A 18 2.89 -12.69 0.33
CA SER A 18 2.20 -12.82 1.62
C SER A 18 1.70 -11.50 2.20
N GLN A 19 2.08 -10.35 1.63
CA GLN A 19 1.75 -9.03 2.17
C GLN A 19 1.43 -8.07 1.03
N ARG A 20 0.16 -7.74 0.84
CA ARG A 20 -0.26 -6.81 -0.23
C ARG A 20 -0.98 -5.58 0.29
N THR A 21 -1.43 -5.63 1.52
CA THR A 21 -2.16 -4.54 2.16
C THR A 21 -1.43 -4.07 3.41
N LEU A 22 -1.76 -2.87 3.87
CA LEU A 22 -1.26 -2.33 5.12
C LEU A 22 -1.61 -3.24 6.31
N LYS A 23 -2.74 -3.96 6.24
CA LYS A 23 -3.12 -4.94 7.26
C LYS A 23 -2.05 -6.00 7.46
N ASP A 24 -1.46 -6.51 6.38
CA ASP A 24 -0.57 -7.68 6.37
C ASP A 24 0.82 -7.35 6.94
N LEU A 25 1.16 -6.06 7.01
CA LEU A 25 2.41 -5.62 7.61
C LEU A 25 2.43 -5.84 9.12
N ARG A 26 3.44 -6.55 9.61
CA ARG A 26 3.67 -6.69 11.07
C ARG A 26 4.04 -5.37 11.72
N ILE A 27 4.83 -4.54 11.02
CA ILE A 27 5.27 -3.22 11.48
C ILE A 27 4.75 -2.18 10.48
N LYS A 28 3.80 -1.35 10.91
CA LYS A 28 3.34 -0.19 10.13
C LYS A 28 4.19 1.02 10.52
N ARG A 29 4.84 1.65 9.54
CA ARG A 29 5.67 2.84 9.76
C ARG A 29 4.96 4.08 9.24
N LYS A 30 4.94 5.15 10.04
CA LYS A 30 4.50 6.46 9.58
C LYS A 30 5.28 6.86 8.31
N GLY A 31 4.58 7.41 7.34
CA GLY A 31 5.09 7.73 6.00
C GLY A 31 4.98 6.59 5.00
N GLN A 32 4.59 5.37 5.41
CA GLN A 32 4.41 4.25 4.48
C GLN A 32 3.44 4.64 3.35
N PRO A 33 3.88 4.62 2.08
CA PRO A 33 3.00 4.90 0.96
C PRO A 33 1.97 3.78 0.80
N VAL A 34 0.75 4.18 0.47
CA VAL A 34 -0.38 3.27 0.24
C VAL A 34 -1.26 3.77 -0.89
N PHE A 35 -1.93 2.84 -1.57
CA PHE A 35 -2.94 3.13 -2.58
C PHE A 35 -4.34 2.77 -2.04
N VAL A 36 -5.29 3.69 -2.17
CA VAL A 36 -6.57 3.61 -1.48
C VAL A 36 -7.63 2.92 -2.34
N LEU A 37 -8.15 1.78 -1.87
CA LEU A 37 -9.34 1.10 -2.43
C LEU A 37 -10.66 1.57 -1.84
N GLY A 38 -10.58 2.32 -0.73
CA GLY A 38 -11.70 2.56 0.18
C GLY A 38 -12.95 3.16 -0.44
N HIS A 39 -14.03 3.09 0.34
CA HIS A 39 -15.40 3.42 -0.04
C HIS A 39 -15.67 4.87 -0.47
N MET A 40 -14.79 5.83 -0.13
CA MET A 40 -14.96 7.22 -0.54
C MET A 40 -14.58 7.43 -2.01
N LEU A 41 -15.58 7.61 -2.87
CA LEU A 41 -15.39 7.79 -4.31
C LEU A 41 -14.38 8.89 -4.67
N ALA A 42 -14.33 9.99 -3.90
CA ALA A 42 -13.41 11.11 -4.14
C ALA A 42 -11.93 10.79 -3.87
N ARG A 43 -11.64 9.70 -3.14
CA ARG A 43 -10.29 9.29 -2.72
C ARG A 43 -9.90 7.90 -3.22
N LYS A 44 -10.86 7.14 -3.75
CA LYS A 44 -10.62 5.83 -4.33
C LYS A 44 -9.68 5.96 -5.52
N GLY A 45 -8.67 5.10 -5.55
CA GLY A 45 -7.65 5.10 -6.59
C GLY A 45 -6.56 6.16 -6.41
N GLN A 46 -6.50 6.84 -5.26
CA GLN A 46 -5.46 7.81 -4.96
C GLN A 46 -4.38 7.21 -4.06
N GLU A 47 -3.18 7.76 -4.21
CA GLU A 47 -2.05 7.49 -3.31
C GLU A 47 -2.11 8.39 -2.07
N ALA A 48 -1.67 7.84 -0.95
CA ALA A 48 -1.60 8.52 0.32
C ALA A 48 -0.43 7.97 1.15
N THR A 49 -0.12 8.63 2.26
CA THR A 49 0.88 8.17 3.22
C THR A 49 0.21 7.80 4.54
N PHE A 50 0.50 6.62 5.08
CA PHE A 50 0.03 6.21 6.40
C PHE A 50 0.63 7.11 7.49
N GLU A 51 -0.21 7.66 8.36
CA GLU A 51 0.22 8.55 9.44
C GLU A 51 0.20 7.84 10.80
N ALA A 52 -0.94 7.27 11.17
CA ALA A 52 -1.18 6.68 12.48
C ALA A 52 -2.41 5.77 12.47
N PHE A 53 -2.61 5.05 13.57
CA PHE A 53 -3.90 4.42 13.85
C PHE A 53 -4.77 5.34 14.71
N ASN A 54 -6.05 5.40 14.38
CA ASN A 54 -7.08 5.90 15.28
C ASN A 54 -8.07 4.74 15.54
N ASP A 55 -7.99 4.17 16.74
CA ASP A 55 -8.59 2.89 17.10
C ASP A 55 -8.22 1.76 16.12
N ARG A 56 -9.15 1.36 15.26
CA ARG A 56 -8.97 0.29 14.26
C ARG A 56 -8.69 0.80 12.85
N LEU A 57 -8.85 2.11 12.62
CA LEU A 57 -8.70 2.72 11.31
C LEU A 57 -7.27 3.19 11.11
N ALA A 58 -6.72 2.92 9.92
CA ALA A 58 -5.47 3.50 9.47
C ALA A 58 -5.76 4.89 8.93
N VAL A 59 -5.23 5.91 9.59
CA VAL A 59 -5.30 7.30 9.13
C VAL A 59 -4.21 7.50 8.08
N VAL A 60 -4.61 7.96 6.91
CA VAL A 60 -3.71 8.30 5.80
C VAL A 60 -3.83 9.77 5.47
N LYS A 61 -2.73 10.35 4.98
CA LYS A 61 -2.62 11.72 4.53
C LYS A 61 -2.47 11.77 3.02
N PHE A 62 -3.30 12.57 2.38
CA PHE A 62 -3.24 12.83 0.94
C PHE A 62 -2.37 14.05 0.63
N SER A 63 -2.05 14.25 -0.64
CA SER A 63 -1.23 15.38 -1.12
C SER A 63 -1.86 16.76 -0.87
N ASP A 64 -3.18 16.82 -0.69
CA ASP A 64 -3.91 18.03 -0.32
C ASP A 64 -3.98 18.24 1.21
N GLU A 65 -3.11 17.56 1.97
CA GLU A 65 -3.05 17.56 3.43
C GLU A 65 -4.29 16.96 4.13
N GLY A 66 -5.25 16.44 3.37
CA GLY A 66 -6.44 15.80 3.89
C GLY A 66 -6.11 14.52 4.67
N LEU A 67 -6.72 14.35 5.85
CA LEU A 67 -6.60 13.15 6.67
C LEU A 67 -7.90 12.35 6.66
N VAL A 68 -7.80 11.06 6.33
CA VAL A 68 -8.97 10.16 6.28
C VAL A 68 -8.60 8.80 6.87
N GLY A 69 -9.53 8.20 7.61
CA GLY A 69 -9.38 6.85 8.15
C GLY A 69 -9.95 5.78 7.22
N TYR A 70 -9.20 4.70 7.00
CA TYR A 70 -9.62 3.53 6.21
C TYR A 70 -9.44 2.23 7.00
N ASP A 71 -10.15 1.16 6.58
CA ASP A 71 -9.77 -0.18 7.01
C ASP A 71 -8.38 -0.51 6.40
N PRO A 72 -7.43 -1.04 7.18
CA PRO A 72 -6.09 -1.37 6.66
C PRO A 72 -6.07 -2.37 5.50
N ARG A 73 -7.15 -3.14 5.28
CA ARG A 73 -7.34 -4.02 4.10
C ARG A 73 -7.60 -3.24 2.81
N GLU A 74 -8.12 -2.02 2.93
CA GLU A 74 -8.43 -1.15 1.80
C GLU A 74 -7.21 -0.32 1.36
N LEU A 75 -6.04 -0.54 1.96
CA LEU A 75 -4.83 0.22 1.71
C LEU A 75 -3.77 -0.72 1.13
N LEU A 76 -3.55 -0.64 -0.18
CA LEU A 76 -2.60 -1.46 -0.91
C LEU A 76 -1.18 -0.94 -0.74
N LEU A 77 -0.20 -1.85 -0.70
CA LEU A 77 1.22 -1.53 -0.69
C LEU A 77 1.74 -1.27 -2.11
N PRO A 78 2.82 -0.49 -2.26
CA PRO A 78 3.47 -0.30 -3.56
C PRO A 78 4.07 -1.60 -4.07
N THR A 79 4.22 -1.74 -5.38
CA THR A 79 4.92 -2.86 -6.01
C THR A 79 6.42 -2.75 -5.77
N GLU A 80 6.96 -1.54 -5.90
CA GLU A 80 8.37 -1.24 -5.59
C GLU A 80 8.55 0.21 -5.14
N LEU A 81 9.78 0.53 -4.70
CA LEU A 81 10.25 1.89 -4.45
C LEU A 81 11.46 2.12 -5.36
N ASP A 82 11.54 3.27 -6.00
CA ASP A 82 12.72 3.63 -6.78
C ASP A 82 13.93 3.98 -5.88
N GLU A 83 15.06 4.32 -6.51
CA GLU A 83 16.30 4.71 -5.80
C GLU A 83 16.15 5.97 -4.93
N HIS A 84 15.12 6.77 -5.16
CA HIS A 84 14.79 7.98 -4.39
C HIS A 84 13.68 7.74 -3.36
N GLY A 85 13.15 6.52 -3.27
CA GLY A 85 12.06 6.16 -2.37
C GLY A 85 10.67 6.57 -2.85
N VAL A 86 10.52 6.91 -4.13
CA VAL A 86 9.23 7.17 -4.76
C VAL A 86 8.50 5.83 -4.97
N PRO A 87 7.27 5.68 -4.47
CA PRO A 87 6.51 4.44 -4.64
C PRO A 87 6.00 4.28 -6.07
N TYR A 88 6.08 3.07 -6.58
CA TYR A 88 5.41 2.66 -7.80
C TYR A 88 4.34 1.62 -7.49
N PHE A 89 3.11 1.85 -7.97
CA PHE A 89 1.96 0.99 -7.74
C PHE A 89 1.50 0.35 -9.04
N GLU A 90 1.75 -0.94 -9.21
CA GLU A 90 1.22 -1.71 -10.33
C GLU A 90 -0.07 -2.42 -9.89
N ILE A 91 -1.22 -1.87 -10.28
CA ILE A 91 -2.53 -2.38 -9.84
C ILE A 91 -3.21 -3.18 -10.97
N ARG A 92 -3.73 -4.37 -10.63
CA ARG A 92 -4.57 -5.20 -11.51
C ARG A 92 -5.96 -5.38 -10.93
N SER A 93 -6.92 -5.67 -11.81
CA SER A 93 -8.28 -6.05 -11.40
C SER A 93 -8.41 -7.56 -11.49
N CYS A 94 -8.88 -8.19 -10.42
CA CYS A 94 -9.13 -9.62 -10.39
C CYS A 94 -10.28 -9.98 -11.35
N LEU A 95 -10.06 -10.94 -12.26
CA LEU A 95 -11.10 -11.37 -13.20
C LEU A 95 -12.27 -12.10 -12.52
N SER A 96 -12.04 -12.68 -11.34
CA SER A 96 -13.07 -13.45 -10.61
C SER A 96 -13.99 -12.56 -9.77
N CYS A 97 -13.46 -11.55 -9.06
CA CYS A 97 -14.23 -10.74 -8.13
C CYS A 97 -14.24 -9.23 -8.46
N GLY A 98 -13.47 -8.79 -9.46
CA GLY A 98 -13.36 -7.39 -9.88
C GLY A 98 -12.55 -6.50 -8.93
N MET A 99 -12.11 -7.01 -7.78
CA MET A 99 -11.33 -6.24 -6.81
C MET A 99 -9.94 -5.90 -7.35
N LEU A 100 -9.46 -4.70 -7.01
CA LEU A 100 -8.12 -4.27 -7.33
C LEU A 100 -7.10 -4.87 -6.35
N PHE A 101 -5.94 -5.26 -6.84
CA PHE A 101 -4.83 -5.75 -6.02
C PHE A 101 -3.49 -5.29 -6.64
N PRO A 102 -2.45 -5.06 -5.82
CA PRO A 102 -1.14 -4.67 -6.31
C PRO A 102 -0.39 -5.93 -6.76
N LEU A 103 0.39 -5.86 -7.83
CA LEU A 103 1.37 -6.89 -8.14
C LEU A 103 2.54 -6.82 -7.18
N THR A 104 3.15 -7.96 -6.90
CA THR A 104 4.50 -8.01 -6.31
C THR A 104 5.54 -7.71 -7.39
N LEU A 105 6.76 -7.39 -6.99
CA LEU A 105 7.87 -7.22 -7.93
C LEU A 105 8.05 -8.48 -8.79
N GLU A 106 8.05 -9.66 -8.16
CA GLU A 106 8.20 -10.95 -8.85
C GLU A 106 7.09 -11.21 -9.88
N GLU A 107 5.84 -10.85 -9.57
CA GLU A 107 4.72 -11.02 -10.50
C GLU A 107 4.77 -10.05 -11.68
N ARG A 108 5.24 -8.83 -11.44
CA ARG A 108 5.44 -7.86 -12.51
C ARG A 108 6.52 -8.31 -13.48
N GLU A 109 7.60 -8.91 -12.97
CA GLU A 109 8.72 -9.38 -13.78
C GLU A 109 8.47 -10.74 -14.46
N SER A 110 7.39 -11.43 -14.08
CA SER A 110 6.99 -12.72 -14.67
C SER A 110 6.44 -12.54 -16.09
N ASP A 111 6.70 -13.51 -16.97
CA ASP A 111 6.08 -13.59 -18.30
C ASP A 111 4.56 -13.74 -18.23
N GLN A 112 4.04 -14.30 -17.13
CA GLN A 112 2.62 -14.45 -16.87
C GLN A 112 2.21 -13.66 -15.63
N GLU A 113 1.43 -12.61 -15.85
CA GLU A 113 0.81 -11.83 -14.77
C GLU A 113 -0.38 -12.58 -14.14
N PRO A 114 -0.64 -12.38 -12.84
CA PRO A 114 -1.77 -13.00 -12.17
C PRO A 114 -3.11 -12.39 -12.64
N GLU A 115 -4.05 -13.25 -13.00
CA GLU A 115 -5.43 -12.87 -13.35
C GLU A 115 -6.36 -12.76 -12.12
N GLN A 116 -5.89 -13.26 -10.98
CA GLN A 116 -6.69 -13.39 -9.75
C GLN A 116 -5.97 -12.74 -8.57
N CYS A 117 -6.74 -12.11 -7.68
CA CYS A 117 -6.20 -11.57 -6.43
C CYS A 117 -5.89 -12.71 -5.44
N PRO A 118 -5.06 -12.46 -4.42
CA PRO A 118 -4.71 -13.47 -3.41
C PRO A 118 -5.92 -14.10 -2.71
N ASP A 119 -7.02 -13.36 -2.54
CA ASP A 119 -8.22 -13.90 -1.90
C ASP A 119 -8.98 -14.91 -2.79
N CYS A 120 -8.81 -14.85 -4.13
CA CYS A 120 -9.48 -15.75 -5.07
C CYS A 120 -8.64 -16.97 -5.47
N THR A 121 -7.33 -16.96 -5.18
CA THR A 121 -6.41 -18.06 -5.49
C THR A 121 -6.33 -19.13 -4.38
N ILE A 122 -7.06 -18.95 -3.28
CA ILE A 122 -7.06 -19.84 -2.08
C ILE A 122 -8.18 -20.87 -2.17
#